data_AF-A0A2A6C597-F1
#
_entry.id   AF-A0A2A6C597-F1
#
_cell.length_a   1.000
_cell.length_b   1.000
_cell.length_c   1.000
_cell.angle_alpha   90.00
_cell.angle_beta   90.00
_cell.angle_gamma   90.00
#
_symmetry.space_group_name_H-M   'P 1'
#
loop_
_entity.id
_entity.type
_entity.pdbx_description
1 polymer ?
#
loop_
_entity_poly.entity_id
_entity_poly.type
_entity_poly.pdbx_seq_one_letter_code
_entity_poly.pdbx_strand_id
1 'polypeptide(L)'
;MWTYRVPGSSSSAPATVAPIVRLSLLLLALPTCGLARFPIEKWECGSEEFTKSWSHSEVITQCPHFAEEINHCCVVHDDCYGRGKGQKLCDEQFDVCNKKVLEDTRAEPCSTIIEIAFSIVSTFGESAYKASANYTEPPESSLPQLCRPEKTVGVFFDYLYLSCPTMKSQSHFKLKSRCVLVPPESISSCCDQLTVCPDLPLGRNRTECANRAMRCLAAARADEHHGFNDGHCDRALDRTRKYLALDYIMEGSGGAHGSPKGQHGLPPPTDLFANSNQAFVLLMVLSMMCGLCLLLVTYKYYRLRSQNNERKYSSITLSTA
;
A
#
# COMPACT_ATOMS: atom_id res chain seq x y z
N MET A 1 -81.74 52.85 -7.57
CA MET A 1 -81.33 54.05 -6.83
C MET A 1 -81.34 53.74 -5.33
N TRP A 2 -80.24 53.22 -4.80
CA TRP A 2 -79.92 52.98 -3.36
C TRP A 2 -78.38 52.90 -3.29
N THR A 3 -77.70 53.98 -2.91
CA THR A 3 -77.11 54.34 -1.60
C THR A 3 -75.85 53.56 -1.19
N TYR A 4 -74.77 54.34 -1.06
CA TYR A 4 -73.44 54.02 -0.55
C TYR A 4 -73.44 53.70 0.96
N ARG A 5 -72.59 52.77 1.39
CA ARG A 5 -72.15 52.61 2.79
C ARG A 5 -70.64 52.28 2.82
N VAL A 6 -69.86 53.22 3.37
CA VAL A 6 -68.54 53.02 4.02
C VAL A 6 -68.85 52.98 5.54
N PRO A 7 -68.06 52.44 6.50
CA PRO A 7 -66.65 52.06 6.47
C PRO A 7 -66.28 50.76 7.24
N GLY A 8 -64.99 50.39 7.23
CA GLY A 8 -64.47 49.34 8.11
C GLY A 8 -62.95 49.30 8.15
N SER A 9 -62.35 50.15 8.99
CA SER A 9 -60.97 50.07 9.42
C SER A 9 -60.78 48.90 10.39
N SER A 10 -59.99 47.89 10.01
CA SER A 10 -59.51 46.85 10.93
C SER A 10 -57.99 46.91 11.00
N SER A 11 -57.56 47.53 12.09
CA SER A 11 -56.37 47.27 12.91
C SER A 11 -55.42 46.16 12.44
N SER A 12 -54.21 46.61 12.18
CA SER A 12 -52.96 45.86 12.12
C SER A 12 -52.75 44.95 13.33
N ALA A 13 -52.56 43.65 13.08
CA ALA A 13 -51.84 42.75 13.98
C ALA A 13 -50.41 42.56 13.42
N PRO A 14 -49.33 42.77 14.22
CA PRO A 14 -47.99 42.45 13.79
C PRO A 14 -47.83 40.93 13.76
N ALA A 15 -47.66 40.36 12.57
CA ALA A 15 -47.25 38.98 12.42
C ALA A 15 -45.86 38.80 13.05
N THR A 16 -45.81 38.05 14.15
CA THR A 16 -44.60 37.60 14.82
C THR A 16 -43.75 36.79 13.83
N VAL A 17 -42.68 37.41 13.35
CA VAL A 17 -41.63 36.77 12.55
C VAL A 17 -40.89 35.80 13.46
N ALA A 18 -41.14 34.50 13.29
CA ALA A 18 -40.44 33.44 14.00
C ALA A 18 -38.93 33.47 13.65
N PRO A 19 -38.02 33.27 14.62
CA PRO A 19 -36.58 33.27 14.37
C PRO A 19 -36.15 31.92 13.75
N ILE A 20 -36.26 31.76 12.43
CA ILE A 20 -35.75 30.59 11.68
C ILE A 20 -34.28 30.81 11.23
N VAL A 21 -33.45 31.43 12.08
CA VAL A 21 -32.04 31.71 11.72
C VAL A 21 -31.10 31.37 12.87
N ARG A 22 -31.14 30.15 13.42
CA ARG A 22 -30.07 29.64 14.31
C ARG A 22 -29.86 28.12 14.21
N LEU A 23 -30.03 27.54 13.02
CA LEU A 23 -29.70 26.12 12.77
C LEU A 23 -28.78 25.94 11.55
N SER A 24 -27.87 26.90 11.32
CA SER A 24 -26.97 26.88 10.15
C SER A 24 -25.49 26.99 10.50
N LEU A 25 -25.11 27.01 11.78
CA LEU A 25 -23.70 27.20 12.20
C LEU A 25 -23.07 26.00 12.94
N LEU A 26 -23.79 24.91 13.17
CA LEU A 26 -23.29 23.74 13.93
C LEU A 26 -22.78 22.57 13.07
N LEU A 27 -22.80 22.70 11.73
CA LEU A 27 -22.30 21.69 10.79
C LEU A 27 -20.83 21.90 10.37
N LEU A 28 -20.14 22.95 10.83
CA LEU A 28 -18.75 23.27 10.44
C LEU A 28 -17.68 22.79 11.42
N ALA A 29 -18.04 22.07 12.48
CA ALA A 29 -17.10 21.62 13.51
C ALA A 29 -17.11 20.10 13.73
N LEU A 30 -17.46 19.31 12.70
CA LEU A 30 -17.04 17.92 12.72
C LEU A 30 -15.52 17.94 12.60
N PRO A 31 -14.77 17.47 13.61
CA PRO A 31 -13.34 17.32 13.46
C PRO A 31 -13.17 16.40 12.26
N THR A 32 -12.62 16.94 11.18
CA THR A 32 -12.05 16.09 10.15
C THR A 32 -10.99 15.29 10.88
N CYS A 33 -11.35 14.08 11.30
CA CYS A 33 -10.38 13.05 11.61
C CYS A 33 -9.59 12.93 10.32
N GLY A 34 -8.51 13.70 10.23
CA GLY A 34 -7.60 13.66 9.12
C GLY A 34 -7.11 12.24 9.12
N LEU A 35 -7.59 11.45 8.16
CA LEU A 35 -6.97 10.20 7.77
C LEU A 35 -5.48 10.51 7.74
N ALA A 36 -4.73 9.94 8.68
CA ALA A 36 -3.29 10.11 8.73
C ALA A 36 -2.76 9.61 7.40
N ARG A 37 -2.39 10.56 6.54
CA ARG A 37 -1.86 10.26 5.22
C ARG A 37 -0.39 9.90 5.41
N PHE A 38 0.04 8.85 4.73
CA PHE A 38 1.45 8.50 4.67
C PHE A 38 2.23 9.70 4.07
N PRO A 39 3.33 10.15 4.70
CA PRO A 39 4.09 11.30 4.23
C PRO A 39 4.78 11.01 2.88
N ILE A 40 4.73 11.97 1.95
CA ILE A 40 5.34 11.82 0.62
C ILE A 40 6.86 11.72 0.69
N GLU A 41 7.49 12.29 1.72
CA GLU A 41 8.94 12.26 1.91
C GLU A 41 9.48 10.86 2.25
N LYS A 42 8.59 9.91 2.55
CA LYS A 42 8.94 8.50 2.78
C LYS A 42 8.48 7.58 1.65
N TRP A 43 7.90 8.16 0.61
CA TRP A 43 7.34 7.42 -0.50
C TRP A 43 8.42 7.13 -1.55
N GLU A 44 8.59 5.85 -1.86
CA GLU A 44 9.66 5.34 -2.72
C GLU A 44 9.14 4.82 -4.05
N CYS A 45 7.84 4.52 -4.20
CA CYS A 45 7.31 4.08 -5.50
C CYS A 45 7.44 5.18 -6.57
N GLY A 46 8.33 4.97 -7.54
CA GLY A 46 8.49 5.86 -8.70
C GLY A 46 9.95 6.27 -8.92
N SER A 47 10.34 6.43 -10.19
CA SER A 47 11.71 6.72 -10.57
C SER A 47 12.08 8.22 -10.53
N GLU A 48 11.09 9.11 -10.62
CA GLU A 48 11.27 10.57 -10.69
C GLU A 48 10.28 11.25 -9.75
N GLU A 49 10.49 12.53 -9.39
CA GLU A 49 9.57 13.26 -8.50
C GLU A 49 8.12 13.24 -8.99
N PHE A 50 7.91 13.37 -10.30
CA PHE A 50 6.58 13.32 -10.89
C PHE A 50 5.90 11.96 -10.69
N THR A 51 6.60 10.85 -10.99
CA THR A 51 6.04 9.50 -10.86
C THR A 51 5.89 9.08 -9.40
N LYS A 52 6.77 9.56 -8.51
CA LYS A 52 6.62 9.44 -7.05
C LYS A 52 5.40 10.17 -6.53
N SER A 53 5.22 11.43 -6.90
CA SER A 53 4.06 12.22 -6.48
C SER A 53 2.75 11.65 -7.01
N TRP A 54 2.74 11.17 -8.27
CA TRP A 54 1.54 10.60 -8.86
C TRP A 54 1.14 9.28 -8.19
N SER A 55 2.07 8.34 -8.05
CA SER A 55 1.79 7.06 -7.41
C SER A 55 1.38 7.23 -5.93
N HIS A 56 2.01 8.15 -5.21
CA HIS A 56 1.61 8.51 -3.84
C HIS A 56 0.16 8.99 -3.79
N SER A 57 -0.21 9.94 -4.65
CA SER A 57 -1.56 10.48 -4.71
C SER A 57 -2.60 9.40 -5.01
N GLU A 58 -2.33 8.51 -5.96
CA GLU A 58 -3.24 7.42 -6.32
C GLU A 58 -3.40 6.42 -5.17
N VAL A 59 -2.30 5.95 -4.58
CA VAL A 59 -2.35 4.98 -3.48
C VAL A 59 -2.98 5.58 -2.23
N ILE A 60 -2.68 6.82 -1.86
CA ILE A 60 -3.28 7.43 -0.67
C ILE A 60 -4.77 7.72 -0.85
N THR A 61 -5.22 7.91 -2.09
CA THR A 61 -6.64 8.14 -2.39
C THR A 61 -7.42 6.84 -2.44
N GLN A 62 -6.90 5.81 -3.10
CA GLN A 62 -7.61 4.55 -3.35
C GLN A 62 -7.35 3.50 -2.25
N CYS A 63 -6.16 3.55 -1.65
CA CYS A 63 -5.58 2.51 -0.80
C CYS A 63 -4.87 3.02 0.46
N PRO A 64 -5.45 3.98 1.22
CA PRO A 64 -4.75 4.62 2.33
C PRO A 64 -4.30 3.65 3.43
N HIS A 65 -5.04 2.55 3.62
CA HIS A 65 -4.75 1.54 4.66
C HIS A 65 -3.59 0.61 4.31
N PHE A 66 -3.16 0.57 3.05
CA PHE A 66 -2.12 -0.32 2.54
C PHE A 66 -0.93 0.44 1.93
N ALA A 67 -0.88 1.76 2.15
CA ALA A 67 0.17 2.59 1.59
C ALA A 67 1.55 2.15 2.06
N GLU A 68 1.71 1.74 3.32
CA GLU A 68 3.01 1.30 3.85
C GLU A 68 3.48 0.01 3.18
N GLU A 69 2.58 -0.97 3.04
CA GLU A 69 2.84 -2.27 2.42
C GLU A 69 3.17 -2.13 0.93
N ILE A 70 2.40 -1.33 0.20
CA ILE A 70 2.67 -1.05 -1.23
C ILE A 70 4.02 -0.34 -1.37
N ASN A 71 4.29 0.67 -0.54
CA ASN A 71 5.56 1.38 -0.55
C ASN A 71 6.75 0.46 -0.25
N HIS A 72 6.57 -0.48 0.68
CA HIS A 72 7.56 -1.49 0.98
C HIS A 72 7.88 -2.37 -0.25
N CYS A 73 6.86 -2.79 -1.01
CA CYS A 73 7.08 -3.54 -2.24
C CYS A 73 7.92 -2.75 -3.27
N CYS A 74 7.75 -1.44 -3.35
CA CYS A 74 8.57 -0.58 -4.21
C CYS A 74 10.02 -0.51 -3.75
N VAL A 75 10.28 -0.36 -2.45
CA VAL A 75 11.66 -0.37 -1.92
C VAL A 75 12.39 -1.66 -2.27
N VAL A 76 11.70 -2.80 -2.16
CA VAL A 76 12.29 -4.10 -2.48
C VAL A 76 12.51 -4.26 -4.00
N HIS A 77 11.60 -3.74 -4.82
CA HIS A 77 11.74 -3.71 -6.28
C HIS A 77 12.95 -2.87 -6.71
N ASP A 78 13.10 -1.68 -6.14
CA ASP A 78 14.23 -0.77 -6.41
C ASP A 78 15.58 -1.38 -5.99
N ASP A 79 15.65 -2.08 -4.84
CA ASP A 79 16.85 -2.84 -4.45
C ASP A 79 17.17 -3.97 -5.43
N CYS A 80 16.14 -4.69 -5.91
CA CYS A 80 16.30 -5.74 -6.93
C CYS A 80 16.86 -5.17 -8.24
N TYR A 81 16.35 -4.02 -8.65
CA TYR A 81 16.79 -3.23 -9.80
C TYR A 81 18.24 -2.78 -9.66
N GLY A 82 18.59 -2.13 -8.53
CA GLY A 82 19.95 -1.67 -8.24
C GLY A 82 20.98 -2.81 -8.19
N ARG A 83 20.56 -4.02 -7.81
CA ARG A 83 21.40 -5.22 -7.81
C ARG A 83 21.48 -5.92 -9.17
N GLY A 84 20.81 -5.41 -10.20
CA GLY A 84 20.85 -5.95 -11.55
C GLY A 84 20.38 -7.41 -11.64
N LYS A 85 19.40 -7.82 -10.83
CA LYS A 85 18.92 -9.22 -10.78
C LYS A 85 18.10 -9.66 -11.99
N GLY A 86 17.90 -8.78 -12.97
CA GLY A 86 17.08 -8.98 -14.17
C GLY A 86 15.70 -8.34 -14.02
N GLN A 87 15.34 -7.47 -14.97
CA GLN A 87 14.09 -6.71 -14.93
C GLN A 87 12.86 -7.61 -14.71
N LYS A 88 12.68 -8.62 -15.57
CA LYS A 88 11.54 -9.55 -15.49
C LYS A 88 11.43 -10.24 -14.13
N LEU A 89 12.55 -10.68 -13.55
CA LEU A 89 12.56 -11.31 -12.24
C LEU A 89 12.12 -10.32 -11.15
N CYS A 90 12.62 -9.10 -11.20
CA CYS A 90 12.25 -8.06 -10.24
C CYS A 90 10.78 -7.65 -10.37
N ASP A 91 10.27 -7.49 -11.59
CA ASP A 91 8.86 -7.15 -11.85
C ASP A 91 7.90 -8.26 -11.39
N GLU A 92 8.25 -9.52 -11.62
CA GLU A 92 7.48 -10.68 -11.11
C GLU A 92 7.49 -10.72 -9.56
N GLN A 93 8.62 -10.42 -8.92
CA GLN A 93 8.69 -10.34 -7.46
C GLN A 93 7.90 -9.16 -6.90
N PHE A 94 7.89 -8.02 -7.59
CA PHE A 94 7.09 -6.86 -7.26
C PHE A 94 5.59 -7.17 -7.35
N ASP A 95 5.15 -7.86 -8.40
CA ASP A 95 3.77 -8.33 -8.55
C ASP A 95 3.35 -9.26 -7.41
N VAL A 96 4.20 -10.27 -7.09
CA VAL A 96 3.96 -11.18 -5.96
C VAL A 96 3.86 -10.41 -4.64
N CYS A 97 4.73 -9.42 -4.43
CA CYS A 97 4.69 -8.59 -3.22
C CYS A 97 3.38 -7.82 -3.12
N ASN A 98 2.95 -7.13 -4.18
CA ASN A 98 1.70 -6.38 -4.16
C ASN A 98 0.47 -7.28 -4.04
N LYS A 99 0.47 -8.47 -4.65
CA LYS A 99 -0.63 -9.43 -4.52
C LYS A 99 -0.82 -9.93 -3.10
N LYS A 100 0.25 -10.02 -2.29
CA LYS A 100 0.12 -10.30 -0.85
C LYS A 100 -0.70 -9.25 -0.11
N VAL A 101 -0.67 -7.98 -0.55
CA VAL A 101 -1.51 -6.91 0.00
C VAL A 101 -3.00 -7.20 -0.26
N LEU A 102 -3.32 -7.77 -1.42
CA LEU A 102 -4.68 -8.12 -1.83
C LEU A 102 -5.26 -9.36 -1.11
N GLU A 103 -4.44 -10.11 -0.37
CA GLU A 103 -4.94 -11.21 0.45
C GLU A 103 -5.80 -10.70 1.63
N ASP A 104 -5.63 -9.44 2.04
CA ASP A 104 -6.54 -8.79 2.98
C ASP A 104 -7.83 -8.36 2.26
N THR A 105 -8.98 -8.84 2.74
CA THR A 105 -10.29 -8.50 2.15
C THR A 105 -10.59 -7.01 2.11
N ARG A 106 -9.93 -6.20 2.95
CA ARG A 106 -10.07 -4.73 2.95
C ARG A 106 -9.34 -4.07 1.78
N ALA A 107 -8.45 -4.80 1.09
CA ALA A 107 -7.66 -4.34 -0.04
C ALA A 107 -8.36 -4.53 -1.40
N GLU A 108 -9.62 -5.01 -1.44
CA GLU A 108 -10.35 -5.17 -2.71
C GLU A 108 -10.37 -3.90 -3.58
N PRO A 109 -10.57 -2.68 -3.03
CA PRO A 109 -10.48 -1.44 -3.80
C PRO A 109 -9.09 -1.16 -4.39
N CYS A 110 -8.05 -1.85 -3.90
CA CYS A 110 -6.66 -1.69 -4.33
C CYS A 110 -6.25 -2.58 -5.49
N SER A 111 -7.08 -3.56 -5.85
CA SER A 111 -6.80 -4.49 -6.95
C SER A 111 -6.41 -3.76 -8.24
N THR A 112 -7.21 -2.76 -8.62
CA THR A 112 -7.00 -2.00 -9.87
C THR A 112 -5.67 -1.25 -9.87
N ILE A 113 -5.33 -0.54 -8.79
CA ILE A 113 -4.08 0.25 -8.75
C ILE A 113 -2.85 -0.67 -8.70
N ILE A 114 -2.94 -1.81 -8.01
CA ILE A 114 -1.88 -2.82 -7.95
C ILE A 114 -1.64 -3.47 -9.32
N GLU A 115 -2.70 -3.83 -10.04
CA GLU A 115 -2.60 -4.38 -11.40
C GLU A 115 -2.00 -3.37 -12.38
N ILE A 116 -2.42 -2.09 -12.29
CA ILE A 116 -1.86 -1.00 -13.10
C ILE A 116 -0.37 -0.82 -12.79
N ALA A 117 0.02 -0.84 -11.51
CA ALA A 117 1.42 -0.68 -11.11
C ALA A 117 2.32 -1.76 -11.75
N PHE A 118 1.90 -3.03 -11.70
CA PHE A 118 2.63 -4.11 -12.36
C PHE A 118 2.70 -3.93 -13.89
N SER A 119 1.58 -3.56 -14.53
CA SER A 119 1.53 -3.30 -15.96
C SER A 119 2.50 -2.18 -16.39
N ILE A 120 2.58 -1.11 -15.59
CA ILE A 120 3.49 0.02 -15.83
C ILE A 120 4.96 -0.43 -15.73
N VAL A 121 5.36 -1.11 -14.65
CA VAL A 121 6.77 -1.50 -14.48
C VAL A 121 7.20 -2.56 -15.49
N SER A 122 6.34 -3.52 -15.82
CA SER A 122 6.67 -4.56 -16.81
C SER A 122 6.78 -4.00 -18.23
N THR A 123 5.98 -2.98 -18.58
CA THR A 123 5.97 -2.39 -19.92
C THR A 123 6.99 -1.26 -20.09
N PHE A 124 7.16 -0.41 -19.07
CA PHE A 124 7.95 0.83 -19.15
C PHE A 124 9.16 0.85 -18.21
N GLY A 125 9.33 -0.17 -17.37
CA GLY A 125 10.39 -0.23 -16.36
C GLY A 125 11.79 -0.47 -16.92
N GLU A 126 11.95 -0.80 -18.20
CA GLU A 126 13.27 -1.11 -18.79
C GLU A 126 14.24 0.05 -18.63
N SER A 127 13.76 1.29 -18.84
CA SER A 127 14.59 2.49 -18.67
C SER A 127 15.03 2.69 -17.22
N ALA A 128 14.12 2.50 -16.27
CA ALA A 128 14.43 2.58 -14.84
C ALA A 128 15.39 1.48 -14.41
N TYR A 129 15.19 0.25 -14.90
CA TYR A 129 16.08 -0.88 -14.65
C TYR A 129 17.50 -0.60 -15.15
N LYS A 130 17.66 -0.17 -16.40
CA LYS A 130 18.97 0.19 -16.97
C LYS A 130 19.63 1.34 -16.22
N ALA A 131 18.86 2.34 -15.81
CA ALA A 131 19.39 3.46 -15.02
C ALA A 131 19.87 3.01 -13.63
N SER A 132 19.13 2.09 -12.98
CA SER A 132 19.45 1.56 -11.65
C SER A 132 20.70 0.68 -11.63
N ALA A 133 21.02 0.00 -12.74
CA ALA A 133 22.20 -0.88 -12.81
C ALA A 133 23.54 -0.13 -12.63
N ASN A 134 23.54 1.18 -12.84
CA ASN A 134 24.71 2.04 -12.61
C ASN A 134 24.73 2.67 -11.22
N TYR A 135 23.72 2.42 -10.39
CA TYR A 135 23.67 2.93 -9.03
C TYR A 135 24.71 2.21 -8.17
N THR A 136 25.67 2.98 -7.65
CA THR A 136 26.60 2.48 -6.64
C THR A 136 26.12 3.00 -5.29
N GLU A 137 25.80 2.11 -4.36
CA GLU A 137 25.49 2.54 -2.99
C GLU A 137 26.65 3.40 -2.45
N PRO A 138 26.36 4.52 -1.77
CA PRO A 138 27.38 5.25 -1.04
C PRO A 138 28.15 4.29 -0.13
N PRO A 139 29.48 4.44 -0.01
CA PRO A 139 30.31 3.51 0.74
C PRO A 139 29.75 3.29 2.16
N GLU A 140 29.53 2.02 2.49
CA GLU A 140 28.84 1.45 3.67
C GLU A 140 29.20 2.13 5.01
N SER A 141 30.37 2.74 5.10
CA SER A 141 30.83 3.58 6.22
C SER A 141 29.91 4.74 6.63
N SER A 142 28.94 5.14 5.79
CA SER A 142 28.02 6.24 6.08
C SER A 142 26.61 5.83 6.50
N LEU A 143 26.27 4.53 6.51
CA LEU A 143 24.92 4.07 6.84
C LEU A 143 24.93 3.17 8.09
N PRO A 144 23.98 3.34 9.03
CA PRO A 144 23.75 2.36 10.10
C PRO A 144 23.44 1.02 9.44
N GLN A 145 24.22 -0.01 9.81
CA GLN A 145 24.18 -1.35 9.23
C GLN A 145 22.84 -2.04 9.55
N LEU A 146 21.80 -1.69 8.80
CA LEU A 146 20.46 -2.26 8.94
C LEU A 146 20.31 -3.41 7.94
N CYS A 147 20.34 -4.64 8.47
CA CYS A 147 19.85 -5.89 7.92
C CYS A 147 19.84 -6.02 6.38
N ARG A 148 20.96 -6.46 5.79
CA ARG A 148 21.02 -6.96 4.41
C ARG A 148 20.39 -8.36 4.35
N PRO A 149 19.25 -8.60 3.68
CA PRO A 149 18.73 -9.95 3.49
C PRO A 149 19.23 -10.51 2.15
N GLU A 150 19.70 -11.76 2.18
CA GLU A 150 20.10 -12.55 1.01
C GLU A 150 18.91 -13.38 0.45
N LYS A 151 17.69 -13.19 0.97
CA LYS A 151 16.52 -14.05 0.72
C LYS A 151 15.44 -13.39 -0.13
N THR A 152 14.54 -14.21 -0.66
CA THR A 152 13.39 -13.81 -1.49
C THR A 152 12.45 -12.83 -0.78
N VAL A 153 11.91 -11.87 -1.53
CA VAL A 153 11.03 -10.76 -1.09
C VAL A 153 9.90 -11.23 -0.16
N GLY A 154 9.29 -12.38 -0.47
CA GLY A 154 8.20 -12.94 0.33
C GLY A 154 8.59 -13.24 1.77
N VAL A 155 9.80 -13.76 2.00
CA VAL A 155 10.32 -14.09 3.35
C VAL A 155 10.66 -12.81 4.13
N PHE A 156 11.09 -11.76 3.44
CA PHE A 156 11.37 -10.47 4.09
C PHE A 156 10.10 -9.75 4.50
N PHE A 157 9.06 -9.77 3.66
CA PHE A 157 7.73 -9.22 3.99
C PHE A 157 7.18 -9.91 5.24
N ASP A 158 7.17 -11.25 5.25
CA ASP A 158 6.68 -12.00 6.40
C ASP A 158 7.55 -11.73 7.63
N TYR A 159 8.88 -11.75 7.50
CA TYR A 159 9.79 -11.47 8.61
C TYR A 159 9.64 -10.07 9.19
N LEU A 160 9.56 -9.02 8.36
CA LEU A 160 9.48 -7.62 8.82
C LEU A 160 8.15 -7.36 9.53
N TYR A 161 7.03 -7.80 8.95
CA TYR A 161 5.70 -7.58 9.51
C TYR A 161 5.33 -8.57 10.62
N LEU A 162 5.94 -9.76 10.68
CA LEU A 162 5.84 -10.67 11.84
C LEU A 162 6.72 -10.22 13.01
N SER A 163 7.90 -9.63 12.71
CA SER A 163 8.81 -9.10 13.73
C SER A 163 8.31 -7.79 14.33
N CYS A 164 7.56 -7.00 13.57
CA CYS A 164 6.97 -5.73 13.99
C CYS A 164 5.44 -5.70 13.78
N PRO A 165 4.63 -6.46 14.57
CA PRO A 165 3.19 -6.54 14.37
C PRO A 165 2.45 -5.19 14.47
N THR A 166 3.05 -4.22 15.16
CA THR A 166 2.51 -2.87 15.28
C THR A 166 2.39 -2.15 13.93
N MET A 167 3.19 -2.52 12.92
CA MET A 167 3.07 -1.98 11.56
C MET A 167 1.72 -2.30 10.91
N LYS A 168 1.09 -3.45 11.22
CA LYS A 168 -0.25 -3.78 10.68
C LYS A 168 -1.39 -3.02 11.35
N SER A 169 -1.16 -2.39 12.50
CA SER A 169 -2.25 -1.89 13.38
C SER A 169 -2.20 -0.40 13.70
N GLN A 170 -1.14 0.31 13.31
CA GLN A 170 -1.02 1.74 13.58
C GLN A 170 -0.74 2.53 12.30
N SER A 171 -1.81 3.00 11.66
CA SER A 171 -1.80 4.05 10.62
C SER A 171 -1.31 5.42 11.12
N HIS A 172 -0.65 5.47 12.28
CA HIS A 172 -0.18 6.69 12.93
C HIS A 172 1.16 6.40 13.62
N PHE A 173 2.32 6.61 12.97
CA PHE A 173 3.43 7.25 13.70
C PHE A 173 4.65 7.68 12.87
N LYS A 174 5.27 8.76 13.36
CA LYS A 174 6.65 9.14 13.07
C LYS A 174 7.58 7.98 13.38
N LEU A 175 8.45 7.63 12.44
CA LEU A 175 9.57 6.73 12.64
C LEU A 175 10.54 7.36 13.66
N LYS A 176 10.28 7.13 14.93
CA LYS A 176 11.27 7.15 16.00
C LYS A 176 11.08 5.81 16.71
N SER A 177 11.83 4.82 16.22
CA SER A 177 12.24 3.61 16.94
C SER A 177 11.43 3.28 18.20
N ARG A 178 10.21 2.78 18.02
CA ARG A 178 9.46 2.08 19.08
C ARG A 178 8.67 0.94 18.45
N CYS A 179 9.39 -0.09 18.03
CA CYS A 179 8.86 -1.44 18.17
C CYS A 179 8.51 -1.60 19.65
N VAL A 180 7.32 -2.12 19.97
CA VAL A 180 6.95 -2.43 21.35
C VAL A 180 8.02 -3.34 21.91
N LEU A 181 8.84 -2.79 22.80
CA LEU A 181 9.85 -3.52 23.53
C LEU A 181 9.11 -4.62 24.29
N VAL A 182 9.31 -5.87 23.84
CA VAL A 182 9.33 -6.98 24.78
C VAL A 182 10.27 -6.51 25.90
N PRO A 183 9.86 -6.56 27.19
CA PRO A 183 10.75 -6.16 28.28
C PRO A 183 12.12 -6.82 28.07
N PRO A 184 13.24 -6.13 28.35
CA PRO A 184 14.57 -6.60 27.97
C PRO A 184 14.85 -7.92 28.69
N GLU A 185 14.53 -9.00 28.01
CA GLU A 185 15.06 -10.30 28.30
C GLU A 185 16.48 -10.31 27.78
N SER A 186 17.42 -10.84 28.57
CA SER A 186 18.79 -11.03 28.09
C SER A 186 18.80 -11.85 26.81
N ILE A 187 19.79 -11.63 25.94
CA ILE A 187 19.97 -12.44 24.72
C ILE A 187 19.91 -13.93 25.06
N SER A 188 20.55 -14.35 26.16
CA SER A 188 20.51 -15.73 26.67
C SER A 188 19.08 -16.25 26.86
N SER A 189 18.20 -15.49 27.52
CA SER A 189 16.80 -15.87 27.75
C SER A 189 16.04 -16.07 26.43
N CYS A 190 16.27 -15.19 25.46
CA CYS A 190 15.68 -15.32 24.14
C CYS A 190 16.20 -16.56 23.38
N CYS A 191 17.49 -16.88 23.52
CA CYS A 191 18.10 -18.07 22.93
C CYS A 191 17.58 -19.35 23.60
N ASP A 192 17.41 -19.36 24.92
CA ASP A 192 16.84 -20.47 25.67
C ASP A 192 15.41 -20.76 25.19
N GLN A 193 14.58 -19.72 24.98
CA GLN A 193 13.25 -19.88 24.39
C GLN A 193 13.29 -20.53 23.00
N LEU A 194 14.25 -20.16 22.14
CA LEU A 194 14.43 -20.80 20.83
C LEU A 194 14.77 -22.29 20.95
N THR A 195 15.53 -22.70 21.97
CA THR A 195 15.90 -24.11 22.12
C THR A 195 14.73 -25.03 22.44
N VAL A 196 13.68 -24.50 23.08
CA VAL A 196 12.50 -25.27 23.50
C VAL A 196 11.44 -25.34 22.40
N CYS A 197 11.38 -24.36 21.49
CA CYS A 197 10.37 -24.32 20.44
C CYS A 197 10.32 -25.58 19.54
N PRO A 198 11.44 -26.19 19.11
CA PRO A 198 11.42 -27.40 18.30
C PRO A 198 10.71 -28.60 18.95
N ASP A 199 10.74 -28.67 20.28
CA ASP A 199 10.18 -29.79 21.04
C ASP A 199 8.66 -29.67 21.25
N LEU A 200 8.07 -28.51 20.96
CA LEU A 200 6.61 -28.34 20.99
C LEU A 200 5.94 -29.21 19.92
N PRO A 201 4.72 -29.73 20.13
CA PRO A 201 3.97 -30.45 19.09
C PRO A 201 3.85 -29.63 17.80
N LEU A 202 3.83 -30.31 16.65
CA LEU A 202 3.60 -29.67 15.34
C LEU A 202 2.33 -28.82 15.35
N GLY A 203 2.39 -27.64 14.73
CA GLY A 203 1.26 -26.73 14.56
C GLY A 203 1.47 -25.33 15.12
N ARG A 204 0.36 -24.58 15.27
CA ARG A 204 0.33 -23.13 15.56
C ARG A 204 1.20 -22.71 16.76
N ASN A 205 1.26 -23.53 17.80
CA ASN A 205 2.04 -23.24 19.03
C ASN A 205 3.55 -23.24 18.77
N ARG A 206 4.04 -24.10 17.88
CA ARG A 206 5.47 -24.19 17.54
C ARG A 206 5.93 -22.98 16.74
N THR A 207 5.17 -22.60 15.72
CA THR A 207 5.45 -21.41 14.89
C THR A 207 5.36 -20.12 15.69
N GLU A 208 4.37 -20.02 16.58
CA GLU A 208 4.21 -18.87 17.47
C GLU A 208 5.38 -18.75 18.47
N CYS A 209 5.83 -19.88 19.03
CA CYS A 209 7.02 -19.93 19.88
C CYS A 209 8.27 -19.44 19.13
N ALA A 210 8.53 -20.00 17.94
CA ALA A 210 9.68 -19.63 17.14
C ALA A 210 9.67 -18.13 16.80
N ASN A 211 8.52 -17.60 16.37
CA ASN A 211 8.37 -16.18 16.05
C ASN A 211 8.55 -15.29 17.28
N ARG A 212 8.04 -15.69 18.45
CA ARG A 212 8.24 -14.94 19.70
C ARG A 212 9.70 -14.90 20.12
N ALA A 213 10.40 -16.03 20.06
CA ALA A 213 11.81 -16.11 20.45
C ALA A 213 12.72 -15.36 19.46
N MET A 214 12.43 -15.41 18.16
CA MET A 214 13.11 -14.60 17.14
C MET A 214 12.94 -13.09 17.38
N ARG A 215 11.73 -12.65 17.77
CA ARG A 215 11.47 -11.23 18.14
C ARG A 215 12.27 -10.80 19.36
N CYS A 216 12.28 -11.64 20.40
CA CYS A 216 13.07 -11.41 21.61
C CYS A 216 14.56 -11.19 21.25
N LEU A 217 15.11 -12.05 20.40
CA LEU A 217 16.50 -11.96 19.94
C LEU A 217 16.83 -10.72 19.12
N ALA A 218 15.93 -10.32 18.21
CA ALA A 218 16.10 -9.12 17.42
C ALA A 218 16.10 -7.86 18.32
N ALA A 219 15.22 -7.82 19.33
CA ALA A 219 15.17 -6.73 20.30
C ALA A 219 16.43 -6.69 21.19
N ALA A 220 16.83 -7.83 21.76
CA ALA A 220 17.98 -7.89 22.66
C ALA A 220 19.31 -7.56 21.96
N ARG A 221 19.47 -7.91 20.67
CA ARG A 221 20.65 -7.52 19.86
C ARG A 221 20.68 -6.03 19.50
N ALA A 222 19.53 -5.37 19.42
CA ALA A 222 19.46 -3.94 19.13
C ALA A 222 19.91 -3.08 20.34
N ASP A 223 19.73 -3.59 21.56
CA ASP A 223 20.12 -2.91 22.80
C ASP A 223 21.59 -3.14 23.17
N GLU A 224 22.21 -4.25 22.74
CA GLU A 224 23.63 -4.52 22.99
C GLU A 224 24.54 -3.93 21.90
N HIS A 225 25.21 -2.82 22.22
CA HIS A 225 26.24 -2.20 21.36
C HIS A 225 27.55 -3.00 21.24
N HIS A 226 27.65 -4.19 21.84
CA HIS A 226 28.89 -4.98 21.88
C HIS A 226 28.64 -6.39 21.37
N GLY A 227 29.59 -6.89 20.55
CA GLY A 227 29.49 -8.13 19.80
C GLY A 227 29.33 -9.37 20.68
N PHE A 228 28.10 -9.67 21.06
CA PHE A 228 27.72 -10.92 21.71
C PHE A 228 27.80 -12.06 20.69
N ASN A 229 28.90 -12.82 20.75
CA ASN A 229 29.13 -14.02 19.95
C ASN A 229 28.94 -15.25 20.84
N ASP A 230 27.69 -15.69 20.98
CA ASP A 230 27.36 -16.94 21.67
C ASP A 230 26.96 -18.01 20.65
N GLY A 231 27.87 -18.95 20.44
CA GLY A 231 27.64 -20.10 19.57
C GLY A 231 26.43 -20.96 20.01
N HIS A 232 25.95 -20.83 21.25
CA HIS A 232 24.70 -21.45 21.68
C HIS A 232 23.50 -20.88 20.92
N CYS A 233 23.42 -19.56 20.81
CA CYS A 233 22.31 -18.88 20.17
C CYS A 233 22.27 -19.12 18.65
N ASP A 234 23.43 -19.11 18.00
CA ASP A 234 23.51 -19.38 16.57
C ASP A 234 23.10 -20.82 16.23
N ARG A 235 23.43 -21.78 17.10
CA ARG A 235 22.94 -23.17 16.97
C ARG A 235 21.43 -23.29 17.17
N ALA A 236 20.85 -22.52 18.10
CA ALA A 236 19.40 -22.50 18.33
C ALA A 236 18.65 -21.86 17.15
N LEU A 237 19.19 -20.78 16.59
CA LEU A 237 18.69 -20.12 15.39
C LEU A 237 18.74 -21.02 14.16
N ASP A 238 19.87 -21.69 13.92
CA ASP A 238 20.03 -22.60 12.79
C ASP A 238 19.06 -23.78 12.89
N ARG A 239 18.92 -24.39 14.07
CA ARG A 239 17.91 -25.43 14.32
C ARG A 239 16.51 -24.93 14.02
N THR A 240 16.11 -23.81 14.59
CA THR A 240 14.77 -23.24 14.41
C THR A 240 14.47 -22.92 12.94
N ARG A 241 15.45 -22.37 12.20
CA ARG A 241 15.32 -22.11 10.76
C ARG A 241 15.10 -23.39 9.95
N LYS A 242 15.84 -24.46 10.26
CA LYS A 242 15.66 -25.77 9.61
C LYS A 242 14.25 -26.32 9.87
N TYR A 243 13.73 -26.16 11.09
CA TYR A 243 12.38 -26.61 11.42
C TYR A 243 11.27 -25.81 10.73
N LEU A 244 11.36 -24.47 10.73
CA LEU A 244 10.39 -23.62 10.02
C LEU A 244 10.37 -23.90 8.51
N ALA A 245 11.51 -24.24 7.92
CA ALA A 245 11.59 -24.67 6.52
C ALA A 245 10.88 -26.01 6.29
N LEU A 246 10.97 -26.96 7.23
CA LEU A 246 10.28 -28.26 7.13
C LEU A 246 8.77 -28.12 7.30
N ASP A 247 8.30 -27.30 8.24
CA ASP A 247 6.88 -27.03 8.44
C ASP A 247 6.27 -26.40 7.15
N TYR A 248 6.99 -25.45 6.54
CA TYR A 248 6.59 -24.86 5.25
C TYR A 248 6.52 -25.87 4.10
N ILE A 249 7.46 -26.83 4.03
CA ILE A 249 7.44 -27.89 3.01
C ILE A 249 6.26 -28.85 3.23
N MET A 250 5.97 -29.20 4.49
CA MET A 250 4.86 -30.10 4.81
C MET A 250 3.50 -29.45 4.52
N GLU A 251 3.35 -28.14 4.76
CA GLU A 251 2.15 -27.38 4.38
C GLU A 251 2.05 -27.14 2.86
N GLY A 252 3.18 -27.03 2.15
CA GLY A 252 3.24 -26.72 0.71
C GLY A 252 3.10 -27.91 -0.24
N SER A 253 3.20 -29.16 0.24
CA SER A 253 3.17 -30.38 -0.62
C SER A 253 1.78 -30.76 -1.20
N GLY A 254 0.78 -29.88 -1.10
CA GLY A 254 -0.56 -30.08 -1.65
C GLY A 254 -0.78 -29.63 -3.11
N GLY A 255 0.21 -29.06 -3.81
CA GLY A 255 0.02 -28.45 -5.13
C GLY A 255 1.06 -28.88 -6.18
N ALA A 256 0.58 -29.43 -7.30
CA ALA A 256 1.35 -30.07 -8.35
C ALA A 256 2.32 -29.14 -9.12
N HIS A 257 3.50 -29.70 -9.42
CA HIS A 257 4.57 -29.15 -10.24
C HIS A 257 4.22 -29.04 -11.74
N GLY A 258 4.64 -27.94 -12.38
CA GLY A 258 4.83 -27.84 -13.82
C GLY A 258 5.94 -26.84 -14.14
N SER A 259 7.03 -27.30 -14.76
CA SER A 259 8.18 -26.51 -15.18
C SER A 259 8.30 -26.54 -16.70
N PRO A 260 8.70 -25.42 -17.36
CA PRO A 260 9.48 -25.58 -18.59
C PRO A 260 10.70 -24.66 -18.72
N LYS A 261 11.65 -25.23 -19.45
CA LYS A 261 13.00 -24.83 -19.85
C LYS A 261 13.06 -23.53 -20.66
N GLY A 262 14.19 -22.81 -20.54
CA GLY A 262 14.51 -21.61 -21.30
C GLY A 262 15.24 -21.84 -22.62
N GLN A 263 15.49 -20.73 -23.34
CA GLN A 263 16.50 -20.58 -24.39
C GLN A 263 17.03 -19.13 -24.39
N HIS A 264 18.35 -19.01 -24.57
CA HIS A 264 19.13 -17.78 -24.64
C HIS A 264 19.18 -17.21 -26.06
N GLY A 265 19.11 -15.88 -26.19
CA GLY A 265 19.47 -15.12 -27.39
C GLY A 265 20.14 -13.81 -26.98
N LEU A 266 21.30 -13.51 -27.57
CA LEU A 266 22.07 -12.28 -27.39
C LEU A 266 21.42 -11.09 -28.14
N PRO A 267 21.46 -9.86 -27.60
CA PRO A 267 20.92 -8.67 -28.28
C PRO A 267 21.96 -7.96 -29.18
N PRO A 268 21.51 -7.27 -30.25
CA PRO A 268 22.33 -6.34 -31.05
C PRO A 268 22.42 -4.95 -30.38
N PRO A 269 23.34 -4.07 -30.83
CA PRO A 269 23.70 -2.85 -30.11
C PRO A 269 22.68 -1.72 -30.30
N THR A 270 22.43 -0.97 -29.23
CA THR A 270 21.64 0.26 -29.23
C THR A 270 22.53 1.47 -29.08
N ASP A 271 22.24 2.53 -29.83
CA ASP A 271 22.38 3.91 -29.37
C ASP A 271 21.38 4.82 -30.08
N LEU A 272 20.98 5.88 -29.37
CA LEU A 272 20.16 7.06 -29.75
C LEU A 272 18.63 7.00 -29.61
N PHE A 273 18.09 6.79 -28.40
CA PHE A 273 16.76 7.33 -28.02
C PHE A 273 16.67 7.58 -26.50
N ALA A 274 17.21 8.71 -26.01
CA ALA A 274 17.13 9.08 -24.60
C ALA A 274 16.04 10.12 -24.27
N ASN A 275 15.33 10.69 -25.26
CA ASN A 275 14.35 11.78 -25.03
C ASN A 275 12.91 11.51 -25.54
N SER A 276 12.61 10.33 -26.11
CA SER A 276 11.26 10.04 -26.64
C SER A 276 10.27 9.51 -25.59
N ASN A 277 10.77 8.97 -24.48
CA ASN A 277 9.92 8.22 -23.53
C ASN A 277 9.05 9.14 -22.67
N GLN A 278 9.53 10.34 -22.32
CA GLN A 278 8.71 11.31 -21.56
C GLN A 278 7.55 11.86 -22.38
N ALA A 279 7.75 12.15 -23.67
CA ALA A 279 6.67 12.60 -24.56
C ALA A 279 5.60 11.51 -24.74
N PHE A 280 6.01 10.24 -24.81
CA PHE A 280 5.10 9.11 -24.96
C PHE A 280 4.27 8.83 -23.70
N VAL A 281 4.89 8.89 -22.52
CA VAL A 281 4.18 8.79 -21.23
C VAL A 281 3.22 9.96 -21.05
N LEU A 282 3.63 11.18 -21.39
CA LEU A 282 2.75 12.35 -21.34
C LEU A 282 1.58 12.20 -22.32
N LEU A 283 1.81 11.70 -23.53
CA LEU A 283 0.75 11.41 -24.52
C LEU A 283 -0.21 10.32 -24.05
N MET A 284 0.28 9.27 -23.38
CA MET A 284 -0.56 8.23 -22.78
C MET A 284 -1.41 8.80 -21.64
N VAL A 285 -0.81 9.56 -20.73
CA VAL A 285 -1.55 10.21 -19.62
C VAL A 285 -2.59 11.18 -20.16
N LEU A 286 -2.24 11.99 -21.17
CA LEU A 286 -3.18 12.88 -21.83
C LEU A 286 -4.28 12.11 -22.57
N SER A 287 -3.96 10.98 -23.20
CA SER A 287 -4.95 10.11 -23.85
C SER A 287 -5.92 9.50 -22.84
N MET A 288 -5.41 8.99 -21.71
CA MET A 288 -6.23 8.44 -20.62
C MET A 288 -7.09 9.53 -19.97
N MET A 289 -6.53 10.71 -19.71
CA MET A 289 -7.27 11.89 -19.23
C MET A 289 -8.37 12.30 -20.20
N CYS A 290 -8.09 12.29 -21.50
CA CYS A 290 -9.07 12.62 -22.54
C CYS A 290 -10.19 11.55 -22.60
N GLY A 291 -9.84 10.27 -22.50
CA GLY A 291 -10.79 9.16 -22.41
C GLY A 291 -11.68 9.24 -21.17
N LEU A 292 -11.12 9.55 -20.01
CA LEU A 292 -11.85 9.72 -18.75
C LEU A 292 -12.81 10.94 -18.83
N CYS A 293 -12.35 12.06 -19.40
CA CYS A 293 -13.19 13.22 -19.67
C CYS A 293 -14.37 12.88 -20.59
N LEU A 294 -14.13 12.15 -21.68
CA LEU A 294 -15.19 11.68 -22.57
C LEU A 294 -16.18 10.78 -21.84
N LEU A 295 -15.72 9.84 -21.02
CA LEU A 295 -16.59 8.99 -20.19
C LEU A 295 -17.45 9.81 -19.22
N LEU A 296 -16.87 10.78 -18.53
CA LEU A 296 -17.60 11.64 -17.59
C LEU A 296 -18.64 12.54 -18.28
N VAL A 297 -18.31 13.08 -19.46
CA VAL A 297 -19.25 13.84 -20.29
C VAL A 297 -20.39 12.95 -20.76
N THR A 298 -20.08 11.75 -21.23
CA THR A 298 -21.08 10.78 -21.71
C THR A 298 -22.00 10.33 -20.58
N TYR A 299 -21.44 10.04 -19.39
CA TYR A 299 -22.20 9.71 -18.20
C TYR A 299 -23.15 10.84 -17.77
N LYS A 300 -22.66 12.09 -17.72
CA LYS A 300 -23.46 13.26 -17.36
C LYS A 300 -24.59 13.50 -18.37
N TYR A 301 -24.31 13.31 -19.67
CA TYR A 301 -25.30 13.39 -20.72
C TYR A 301 -26.41 12.33 -20.54
N TYR A 302 -26.04 11.07 -20.28
CA TYR A 302 -27.01 9.99 -20.03
C TYR A 302 -27.88 10.27 -18.80
N ARG A 303 -27.28 10.75 -17.71
CA ARG A 303 -28.01 11.10 -16.48
C ARG A 303 -29.03 12.22 -16.71
N LEU A 304 -28.65 13.28 -17.42
CA LEU A 304 -29.56 14.38 -17.75
C LEU A 304 -30.69 13.92 -18.68
N ARG A 305 -30.40 13.05 -19.64
CA ARG A 305 -31.41 12.47 -20.53
C ARG A 305 -32.41 11.60 -19.78
N SER A 306 -31.95 10.79 -18.83
CA SER A 306 -32.81 9.99 -17.94
C SER A 306 -33.78 10.89 -17.14
N GLN A 307 -33.28 11.95 -16.49
CA GLN A 307 -34.13 12.89 -15.75
C GLN A 307 -35.15 13.64 -16.61
N ASN A 308 -34.82 13.90 -17.88
CA ASN A 308 -35.75 14.56 -18.81
C ASN A 308 -36.87 13.62 -19.27
N ASN A 309 -36.56 12.33 -19.41
CA ASN A 309 -37.57 11.31 -19.71
C ASN A 309 -38.54 11.13 -18.54
N GLU A 310 -38.07 11.09 -17.30
CA GLU A 310 -38.95 11.00 -16.12
C GLU A 310 -39.91 12.19 -16.02
N ARG A 311 -39.43 13.42 -16.26
CA ARG A 311 -40.31 14.61 -16.30
C ARG A 311 -41.40 14.53 -17.37
N LYS A 312 -41.10 13.96 -18.55
CA LYS A 312 -42.12 13.75 -19.59
C LYS A 312 -43.20 12.77 -19.11
N TYR A 313 -42.84 11.67 -18.47
CA TYR A 313 -43.82 10.71 -17.97
C TYR A 313 -44.68 11.27 -16.85
N SER A 314 -44.11 12.04 -15.91
CA SER A 314 -44.89 12.69 -14.84
C SER A 314 -45.86 13.75 -15.37
N SER A 315 -45.53 14.44 -16.45
CA SER A 315 -46.43 15.45 -17.06
C SER A 315 -47.64 14.84 -17.76
N ILE A 316 -47.53 13.59 -18.24
CA ILE A 316 -48.64 12.88 -18.90
C ILE A 316 -49.64 12.37 -17.87
N THR A 317 -49.19 11.96 -16.68
CA THR A 317 -50.08 11.43 -15.62
C THR A 317 -50.95 12.51 -14.96
N LEU A 318 -50.51 13.78 -14.96
CA LEU A 318 -51.28 14.89 -14.38
C LEU A 318 -52.37 15.44 -15.31
N SER A 319 -52.35 15.12 -16.61
CA SER A 319 -53.34 15.64 -17.57
C SER A 319 -54.53 14.69 -17.78
N THR A 320 -54.52 13.51 -17.16
CA THR A 320 -55.55 12.47 -17.30
C THR A 320 -56.34 12.20 -16.01
N ALA A 321 -56.18 13.05 -14.99
CA ALA A 321 -56.95 13.05 -13.75
C ALA A 321 -57.74 14.36 -13.64
#